data_AF-A0A2U2ZCA9-F1
#
_entry.id   AF-A0A2U2ZCA9-F1
#
_cell.length_a   1.000
_cell.length_b   1.000
_cell.length_c   1.000
_cell.angle_alpha   90.00
_cell.angle_beta   90.00
_cell.angle_gamma   90.00
#
_symmetry.space_group_name_H-M   'P 1'
#
loop_
_entity.id
_entity.type
_entity.pdbx_description
1 polymer ?
#
loop_
_entity_poly.entity_id
_entity_poly.type
_entity_poly.pdbx_seq_one_letter_code
_entity_poly.pdbx_strand_id
1 'polypeptide(L)'
;MISDKLRDRTNRFAKEIQALLNGTIAEHVQIKAVALSKGDDRLFTLGHLLNKGTMTAQRFRLKPRAPKAELWMDVSYQLRLDAEREHLMVQQSFFGVFGSQDAKQGLFHYDYEREKADGYPDAHLQVYGNSDLFLALNDPRADSGRSLAQLHFPVGGKRFRPCLEDVIEFLIVERLVEARDNHEKVLEVGREGFRRNQLLAAMRRDPGAVEVFVERYGMRGTAPN
;
A
#
# COMPACT_ATOMS: atom_id res chain seq x y z
N MET A 1 -1.38 -9.99 26.93
CA MET A 1 -0.79 -11.15 26.22
C MET A 1 -0.29 -10.69 24.85
N ILE A 2 0.78 -11.25 24.24
CA ILE A 2 1.36 -10.80 22.94
C ILE A 2 0.30 -10.62 21.83
N SER A 3 -0.77 -11.42 21.90
CA SER A 3 -1.90 -11.33 20.99
C SER A 3 -2.70 -10.03 21.04
N ASP A 4 -2.78 -9.39 22.21
CA ASP A 4 -3.51 -8.13 22.39
C ASP A 4 -2.70 -6.99 21.78
N LYS A 5 -1.37 -7.02 21.97
CA LYS A 5 -0.41 -6.08 21.36
C LYS A 5 -0.45 -6.12 19.83
N LEU A 6 -0.50 -7.32 19.23
CA LEU A 6 -0.63 -7.46 17.77
C LEU A 6 -1.99 -6.94 17.30
N ARG A 7 -3.09 -7.37 17.93
CA ARG A 7 -4.45 -6.92 17.58
C ARG A 7 -4.58 -5.40 17.61
N ASP A 8 -4.06 -4.75 18.66
CA ASP A 8 -4.12 -3.30 18.81
C ASP A 8 -3.33 -2.58 17.72
N ARG A 9 -2.13 -3.08 17.39
CA ARG A 9 -1.30 -2.51 16.31
C ARG A 9 -1.95 -2.70 14.96
N THR A 10 -2.50 -3.87 14.68
CA THR A 10 -3.24 -4.15 13.44
C THR A 10 -4.47 -3.24 13.32
N ASN A 11 -5.21 -3.03 14.41
CA ASN A 11 -6.36 -2.12 14.43
C ASN A 11 -5.97 -0.65 14.26
N ARG A 12 -4.80 -0.22 14.77
CA ARG A 12 -4.27 1.12 14.50
C ARG A 12 -3.90 1.27 13.02
N PHE A 13 -3.17 0.30 12.47
CA PHE A 13 -2.82 0.31 11.05
C PHE A 13 -4.07 0.27 10.15
N ALA A 14 -5.12 -0.46 10.53
CA ALA A 14 -6.42 -0.43 9.86
C ALA A 14 -7.00 0.99 9.76
N LYS A 15 -6.97 1.73 10.89
CA LYS A 15 -7.46 3.10 10.97
C LYS A 15 -6.59 4.06 10.15
N GLU A 16 -5.28 3.86 10.14
CA GLU A 16 -4.33 4.64 9.32
C GLU A 16 -4.65 4.48 7.82
N ILE A 17 -4.77 3.24 7.32
CA ILE A 17 -5.14 2.96 5.93
C ILE A 17 -6.54 3.52 5.60
N GLN A 18 -7.50 3.37 6.50
CA GLN A 18 -8.84 3.93 6.32
C GLN A 18 -8.81 5.46 6.19
N ALA A 19 -8.06 6.14 7.06
CA ALA A 19 -7.94 7.59 7.07
C ALA A 19 -7.21 8.08 5.81
N LEU A 20 -6.16 7.38 5.38
CA LEU A 20 -5.45 7.65 4.14
C LEU A 20 -6.39 7.58 2.94
N LEU A 21 -7.12 6.47 2.75
CA LEU A 21 -8.00 6.29 1.59
C LEU A 21 -9.14 7.33 1.56
N ASN A 22 -9.81 7.52 2.70
CA ASN A 22 -10.92 8.48 2.79
C ASN A 22 -10.47 9.94 2.79
N GLY A 23 -9.19 10.20 3.09
CA GLY A 23 -8.59 11.53 3.03
C GLY A 23 -8.03 11.90 1.66
N THR A 24 -8.02 10.98 0.69
CA THR A 24 -7.32 11.17 -0.59
C THR A 24 -8.18 10.90 -1.82
N ILE A 25 -8.59 9.66 -2.09
CA ILE A 25 -9.22 9.27 -3.38
C ILE A 25 -10.54 8.50 -3.25
N ALA A 26 -10.96 8.20 -2.03
CA ALA A 26 -12.14 7.38 -1.78
C ALA A 26 -13.07 8.04 -0.76
N GLU A 27 -14.30 7.51 -0.68
CA GLU A 27 -15.31 7.92 0.29
C GLU A 27 -15.88 6.69 0.98
N HIS A 28 -16.10 6.80 2.29
CA HIS A 28 -16.76 5.78 3.10
C HIS A 28 -16.12 4.38 3.06
N VAL A 29 -14.84 4.29 2.69
CA VAL A 29 -14.08 3.05 2.77
C VAL A 29 -13.99 2.64 4.24
N GLN A 30 -14.39 1.41 4.54
CA GLN A 30 -14.28 0.80 5.86
C GLN A 30 -13.20 -0.28 5.87
N ILE A 31 -12.06 -0.03 6.49
CA ILE A 31 -10.96 -0.99 6.59
C ILE A 31 -11.06 -1.72 7.94
N LYS A 32 -11.10 -3.05 7.89
CA LYS A 32 -11.20 -3.91 9.09
C LYS A 32 -10.09 -4.94 9.10
N ALA A 33 -9.66 -5.28 10.31
CA ALA A 33 -8.73 -6.36 10.57
C ALA A 33 -9.46 -7.60 11.09
N VAL A 34 -9.16 -8.77 10.53
CA VAL A 34 -9.70 -10.06 10.96
C VAL A 34 -8.55 -11.04 11.13
N ALA A 35 -8.54 -11.79 12.23
CA ALA A 35 -7.55 -12.83 12.47
C ALA A 35 -7.85 -14.06 11.60
N LEU A 36 -6.86 -14.56 10.85
CA LEU A 36 -6.96 -15.75 10.01
C LEU A 36 -6.74 -17.04 10.80
N SER A 37 -5.81 -17.03 11.75
CA SER A 37 -5.43 -18.21 12.54
C SER A 37 -5.55 -17.95 14.05
N LYS A 38 -5.83 -19.01 14.81
CA LYS A 38 -5.66 -19.04 16.28
C LYS A 38 -4.31 -19.67 16.59
N GLY A 39 -3.51 -19.06 17.47
CA GLY A 39 -2.19 -19.60 17.84
C GLY A 39 -1.18 -18.50 18.17
N ASP A 40 0.11 -18.81 18.10
CA ASP A 40 1.22 -17.91 18.39
C ASP A 40 1.67 -17.10 17.14
N ASP A 41 1.56 -17.69 15.94
CA ASP A 41 1.77 -17.03 14.65
C ASP A 41 0.49 -16.38 14.11
N ARG A 42 -0.16 -15.55 14.92
CA ARG A 42 -1.42 -14.91 14.51
C ARG A 42 -1.18 -14.03 13.29
N LEU A 43 -1.86 -14.40 12.22
CA LEU A 43 -1.94 -13.64 10.99
C LEU A 43 -3.26 -12.87 10.97
N PHE A 44 -3.21 -11.60 10.61
CA PHE A 44 -4.38 -10.75 10.43
C PHE A 44 -4.49 -10.34 8.97
N THR A 45 -5.67 -10.50 8.39
CA THR A 45 -6.00 -9.89 7.10
C THR A 45 -6.68 -8.55 7.33
N LEU A 46 -6.25 -7.58 6.54
CA LEU A 46 -6.79 -6.24 6.50
C LEU A 46 -7.39 -5.97 5.12
N GLY A 47 -8.56 -5.35 5.07
CA GLY A 47 -9.15 -4.92 3.80
C GLY A 47 -10.50 -4.23 3.94
N HIS A 48 -11.01 -3.70 2.83
CA HIS A 48 -12.32 -3.06 2.79
C HIS A 48 -13.45 -4.09 2.91
N LEU A 49 -14.41 -3.84 3.82
CA LEU A 49 -15.60 -4.68 4.05
C LEU A 49 -15.30 -6.20 4.02
N LEU A 50 -14.23 -6.59 4.73
CA LEU A 50 -13.70 -7.94 4.69
C LEU A 50 -14.75 -8.99 5.05
N ASN A 51 -14.94 -9.97 4.18
CA ASN A 51 -15.86 -11.07 4.40
C ASN A 51 -15.19 -12.09 5.34
N LYS A 52 -15.80 -12.36 6.50
CA LYS A 52 -15.25 -13.29 7.50
C LYS A 52 -15.29 -14.76 7.09
N GLY A 53 -16.11 -15.14 6.11
CA GLY A 53 -16.20 -16.51 5.60
C GLY A 53 -15.16 -16.79 4.52
N THR A 54 -14.96 -15.87 3.59
CA THR A 54 -14.01 -16.02 2.47
C THR A 54 -12.64 -15.41 2.77
N MET A 55 -12.54 -14.56 3.80
CA MET A 55 -11.37 -13.74 4.15
C MET A 55 -10.89 -12.83 3.02
N THR A 56 -11.77 -12.51 2.07
CA THR A 56 -11.49 -11.61 0.95
C THR A 56 -11.93 -10.20 1.27
N ALA A 57 -11.11 -9.23 0.89
CA ALA A 57 -11.51 -7.83 0.85
C ALA A 57 -12.48 -7.61 -0.31
N GLN A 58 -13.43 -6.69 -0.13
CA GLN A 58 -14.24 -6.18 -1.23
C GLN A 58 -13.53 -4.99 -1.85
N ARG A 59 -13.68 -4.82 -3.17
CA ARG A 59 -13.24 -3.60 -3.84
C ARG A 59 -14.14 -2.43 -3.44
N PHE A 60 -13.58 -1.24 -3.50
CA PHE A 60 -14.32 0.01 -3.32
C PHE A 60 -14.22 0.87 -4.57
N ARG A 61 -15.27 1.65 -4.81
CA ARG A 61 -15.37 2.51 -5.98
C ARG A 61 -14.46 3.73 -5.82
N LEU A 62 -13.76 4.08 -6.88
CA LEU A 62 -13.03 5.33 -7.03
C LEU A 62 -13.87 6.32 -7.83
N LYS A 63 -13.49 7.61 -7.84
CA LYS A 63 -14.11 8.63 -8.68
C LYS A 63 -13.20 8.93 -9.89
N PRO A 64 -13.45 8.36 -11.07
CA PRO A 64 -12.63 8.64 -12.24
C PRO A 64 -12.84 10.06 -12.72
N ARG A 65 -11.82 10.67 -13.34
CA ARG A 65 -11.98 11.97 -14.01
C ARG A 65 -12.81 11.86 -15.29
N ALA A 66 -12.75 10.72 -15.97
CA ALA A 66 -13.55 10.44 -17.15
C ALA A 66 -15.05 10.30 -16.75
N PRO A 67 -15.98 11.13 -17.29
CA PRO A 67 -17.35 11.26 -16.78
C PRO A 67 -18.26 10.02 -16.83
N LYS A 68 -17.82 8.94 -17.50
CA LYS A 68 -18.58 7.69 -17.67
C LYS A 68 -17.76 6.44 -17.35
N ALA A 69 -16.53 6.61 -16.89
CA ALA A 69 -15.71 5.47 -16.55
C ALA A 69 -16.12 4.89 -15.20
N GLU A 70 -15.94 3.59 -15.06
CA GLU A 70 -15.96 2.92 -13.76
C GLU A 70 -14.54 2.53 -13.37
N LEU A 71 -14.21 2.74 -12.11
CA LEU A 71 -12.93 2.35 -11.55
C LEU A 71 -13.13 1.93 -10.11
N TRP A 72 -12.47 0.84 -9.76
CA TRP A 72 -12.55 0.18 -8.47
C TRP A 72 -11.14 -0.14 -8.01
N MET A 73 -10.92 -0.11 -6.70
CA MET A 73 -9.64 -0.42 -6.10
C MET A 73 -9.79 -1.53 -5.07
N ASP A 74 -8.81 -2.42 -5.04
CA ASP A 74 -8.60 -3.38 -3.98
C ASP A 74 -7.35 -2.97 -3.19
N VAL A 75 -7.49 -2.95 -1.87
CA VAL A 75 -6.39 -2.74 -0.94
C VAL A 75 -6.52 -3.80 0.14
N SER A 76 -5.55 -4.70 0.19
CA SER A 76 -5.47 -5.69 1.26
C SER A 76 -4.05 -5.92 1.76
N TYR A 77 -3.97 -6.35 3.02
CA TYR A 77 -2.72 -6.71 3.68
C TYR A 77 -2.90 -7.99 4.48
N GLN A 78 -1.83 -8.78 4.59
CA GLN A 78 -1.68 -9.76 5.65
C GLN A 78 -0.54 -9.35 6.58
N LEU A 79 -0.82 -9.36 7.88
CA LEU A 79 0.00 -8.76 8.92
C LEU A 79 0.27 -9.77 10.02
N ARG A 80 1.52 -9.84 10.46
CA ARG A 80 1.96 -10.63 11.62
C ARG A 80 2.99 -9.83 12.42
N LEU A 81 3.42 -10.35 13.56
CA LEU A 81 4.64 -9.81 14.18
C LEU A 81 5.87 -10.33 13.42
N ASP A 82 6.98 -9.58 13.49
CA ASP A 82 8.29 -10.07 13.09
C ASP A 82 8.77 -11.25 13.96
N ALA A 83 9.91 -11.84 13.58
CA ALA A 83 10.44 -13.04 14.25
C ALA A 83 10.71 -12.81 15.74
N GLU A 84 11.13 -11.58 16.09
CA GLU A 84 11.40 -11.12 17.45
C GLU A 84 10.11 -10.82 18.24
N ARG A 85 8.94 -10.86 17.60
CA ARG A 85 7.62 -10.56 18.18
C ARG A 85 7.50 -9.11 18.70
N GLU A 86 8.23 -8.19 18.11
CA GLU A 86 8.38 -6.81 18.59
C GLU A 86 7.75 -5.76 17.70
N HIS A 87 7.66 -5.98 16.39
CA HIS A 87 7.13 -5.02 15.41
C HIS A 87 6.05 -5.64 14.53
N LEU A 88 5.11 -4.80 14.06
CA LEU A 88 4.14 -5.22 13.06
C LEU A 88 4.87 -5.35 11.71
N MET A 89 4.68 -6.48 11.04
CA MET A 89 5.33 -6.80 9.79
C MET A 89 4.28 -7.18 8.73
N VAL A 90 4.45 -6.62 7.54
CA VAL A 90 3.67 -7.02 6.37
C VAL A 90 4.21 -8.37 5.87
N GLN A 91 3.35 -9.37 5.86
CA GLN A 91 3.58 -10.67 5.20
C GLN A 91 3.20 -10.57 3.73
N GLN A 92 2.04 -9.99 3.43
CA GLN A 92 1.56 -9.76 2.07
C GLN A 92 0.87 -8.39 1.96
N SER A 93 0.94 -7.74 0.79
CA SER A 93 0.08 -6.61 0.45
C SER A 93 -0.32 -6.65 -1.02
N PHE A 94 -1.54 -6.23 -1.32
CA PHE A 94 -2.10 -6.18 -2.66
C PHE A 94 -2.77 -4.83 -2.89
N PHE A 95 -2.36 -4.12 -3.95
CA PHE A 95 -3.00 -2.89 -4.43
C PHE A 95 -3.38 -3.06 -5.89
N GLY A 96 -4.66 -3.30 -6.17
CA GLY A 96 -5.15 -3.55 -7.52
C GLY A 96 -6.17 -2.53 -7.99
N VAL A 97 -6.18 -2.24 -9.28
CA VAL A 97 -7.10 -1.27 -9.91
C VAL A 97 -7.89 -1.97 -11.02
N PHE A 98 -9.21 -1.85 -11.00
CA PHE A 98 -10.15 -2.67 -11.77
C PHE A 98 -11.29 -1.86 -12.36
N GLY A 99 -11.89 -2.36 -13.45
CA GLY A 99 -13.00 -1.70 -14.13
C GLY A 99 -14.38 -1.94 -13.50
N SER A 100 -14.51 -2.97 -12.65
CA SER A 100 -15.76 -3.28 -11.95
C SER A 100 -15.49 -4.02 -10.64
N GLN A 101 -16.53 -4.16 -9.81
CA GLN A 101 -16.47 -4.90 -8.54
C GLN A 101 -15.94 -6.32 -8.72
N ASP A 102 -16.40 -7.03 -9.76
CA ASP A 102 -16.12 -8.45 -9.97
C ASP A 102 -15.18 -8.73 -11.16
N ALA A 103 -14.55 -7.69 -11.72
CA ALA A 103 -13.63 -7.84 -12.84
C ALA A 103 -12.50 -8.84 -12.52
N LYS A 104 -12.27 -9.81 -13.41
CA LYS A 104 -11.19 -10.79 -13.29
C LYS A 104 -9.82 -10.23 -13.64
N GLN A 105 -9.79 -9.23 -14.51
CA GLN A 105 -8.59 -8.54 -14.98
C GLN A 105 -8.71 -7.06 -14.65
N GLY A 106 -7.62 -6.47 -14.18
CA GLY A 106 -7.53 -5.06 -13.83
C GLY A 106 -6.86 -4.22 -14.90
N LEU A 107 -6.46 -3.01 -14.51
CA LEU A 107 -5.52 -2.18 -15.24
C LEU A 107 -4.07 -2.55 -14.87
N PHE A 108 -3.82 -2.66 -13.57
CA PHE A 108 -2.58 -3.14 -12.99
C PHE A 108 -2.82 -3.56 -11.54
N HIS A 109 -1.85 -4.25 -10.96
CA HIS A 109 -1.75 -4.41 -9.52
C HIS A 109 -0.30 -4.49 -9.03
N TYR A 110 -0.07 -3.99 -7.82
CA TYR A 110 1.16 -4.16 -7.08
C TYR A 110 0.98 -5.26 -6.04
N ASP A 111 1.92 -6.19 -6.04
CA ASP A 111 1.97 -7.29 -5.09
C ASP A 111 3.24 -7.19 -4.24
N TYR A 112 3.07 -7.56 -2.98
CA TYR A 112 4.17 -7.94 -2.14
C TYR A 112 3.80 -9.23 -1.41
N GLU A 113 4.70 -10.20 -1.44
CA GLU A 113 4.63 -11.43 -0.70
C GLU A 113 6.02 -11.75 -0.16
N ARG A 114 6.14 -11.84 1.16
CA ARG A 114 7.39 -12.18 1.82
C ARG A 114 7.69 -13.67 1.62
N GLU A 115 8.94 -13.98 1.25
CA GLU A 115 9.43 -15.35 1.09
C GLU A 115 8.60 -16.13 0.07
N LYS A 116 8.37 -15.51 -1.08
CA LYS A 116 7.53 -16.08 -2.13
C LYS A 116 8.18 -17.37 -2.67
N ALA A 117 7.48 -18.50 -2.52
CA ALA A 117 8.05 -19.83 -2.76
C ALA A 117 8.04 -20.29 -4.23
N ASP A 118 7.38 -19.56 -5.12
CA ASP A 118 7.16 -19.94 -6.52
C ASP A 118 8.23 -19.41 -7.49
N GLY A 119 9.24 -18.71 -6.98
CA GLY A 119 10.35 -18.17 -7.77
C GLY A 119 10.08 -16.80 -8.41
N TYR A 120 8.89 -16.24 -8.26
CA TYR A 120 8.63 -14.85 -8.67
C TYR A 120 9.19 -13.84 -7.66
N PRO A 121 9.43 -12.58 -8.07
CA PRO A 121 9.89 -11.54 -7.15
C PRO A 121 8.92 -11.30 -6.00
N ASP A 122 9.45 -11.17 -4.78
CA ASP A 122 8.71 -10.84 -3.56
C ASP A 122 7.87 -9.56 -3.72
N ALA A 123 8.37 -8.57 -4.47
CA ALA A 123 7.65 -7.36 -4.82
C ALA A 123 7.59 -7.23 -6.34
N HIS A 124 6.39 -7.06 -6.90
CA HIS A 124 6.23 -6.93 -8.35
C HIS A 124 5.01 -6.09 -8.72
N LEU A 125 5.05 -5.62 -9.97
CA LEU A 125 3.97 -4.91 -10.63
C LEU A 125 3.51 -5.77 -11.81
N GLN A 126 2.21 -6.02 -11.89
CA GLN A 126 1.60 -6.63 -13.07
C GLN A 126 0.76 -5.59 -13.78
N VAL A 127 0.98 -5.41 -15.08
CA VAL A 127 0.22 -4.49 -15.93
C VAL A 127 -0.47 -5.29 -17.02
N TYR A 128 -1.76 -5.03 -17.23
CA TYR A 128 -2.52 -5.69 -18.29
C TYR A 128 -2.25 -4.95 -19.61
N GLY A 129 -1.38 -5.53 -20.45
CA GLY A 129 -0.80 -4.86 -21.62
C GLY A 129 -1.82 -4.35 -22.64
N ASN A 130 -2.93 -5.07 -22.83
CA ASN A 130 -4.09 -4.58 -23.59
C ASN A 130 -5.23 -4.31 -22.61
N SER A 131 -5.65 -3.05 -22.48
CA SER A 131 -6.64 -2.64 -21.49
C SER A 131 -7.66 -1.68 -22.09
N ASP A 132 -8.83 -2.19 -22.45
CA ASP A 132 -9.98 -1.35 -22.82
C ASP A 132 -10.41 -0.44 -21.66
N LEU A 133 -10.18 -0.90 -20.43
CA LEU A 133 -10.36 -0.11 -19.22
C LEU A 133 -9.48 1.15 -19.23
N PHE A 134 -8.21 1.05 -19.64
CA PHE A 134 -7.36 2.23 -19.76
C PHE A 134 -7.93 3.25 -20.74
N LEU A 135 -8.37 2.79 -21.92
CA LEU A 135 -8.95 3.67 -22.93
C LEU A 135 -10.22 4.37 -22.43
N ALA A 136 -11.03 3.68 -21.64
CA ALA A 136 -12.23 4.26 -21.02
C ALA A 136 -11.91 5.32 -19.94
N LEU A 137 -10.73 5.26 -19.32
CA LEU A 137 -10.28 6.21 -18.30
C LEU A 137 -9.67 7.49 -18.87
N ASN A 138 -9.31 7.52 -20.16
CA ASN A 138 -8.82 8.73 -20.80
C ASN A 138 -9.96 9.75 -20.95
N ASP A 139 -9.78 10.97 -20.42
CA ASP A 139 -10.67 12.08 -20.71
C ASP A 139 -10.55 12.45 -22.20
N PRO A 140 -11.61 12.35 -23.02
CA PRO A 140 -11.53 12.66 -24.45
C PRO A 140 -11.05 14.09 -24.76
N ARG A 141 -11.20 15.02 -23.81
CA ARG A 141 -10.79 16.42 -23.96
C ARG A 141 -9.33 16.67 -23.58
N ALA A 142 -8.78 15.89 -22.66
CA ALA A 142 -7.48 16.15 -22.05
C ALA A 142 -6.44 15.04 -22.27
N ASP A 143 -6.87 13.86 -22.70
CA ASP A 143 -6.06 12.63 -22.83
C ASP A 143 -6.19 12.01 -24.23
N SER A 144 -6.60 12.79 -25.23
CA SER A 144 -6.73 12.30 -26.61
C SER A 144 -5.43 11.68 -27.11
N GLY A 145 -5.49 10.40 -27.51
CA GLY A 145 -4.34 9.65 -28.01
C GLY A 145 -3.37 9.12 -26.95
N ARG A 146 -3.69 9.28 -25.65
CA ARG A 146 -2.83 8.76 -24.58
C ARG A 146 -2.84 7.24 -24.56
N SER A 147 -1.65 6.64 -24.59
CA SER A 147 -1.46 5.19 -24.54
C SER A 147 -1.00 4.73 -23.16
N LEU A 148 -1.18 3.42 -22.87
CA LEU A 148 -0.76 2.81 -21.60
C LEU A 148 0.74 2.99 -21.34
N ALA A 149 1.55 3.02 -22.41
CA ALA A 149 3.00 3.23 -22.33
C ALA A 149 3.41 4.60 -21.79
N GLN A 150 2.47 5.55 -21.68
CA GLN A 150 2.73 6.88 -21.13
C GLN A 150 2.44 6.97 -19.62
N LEU A 151 2.05 5.86 -18.97
CA LEU A 151 1.89 5.80 -17.52
C LEU A 151 3.24 5.60 -16.83
N HIS A 152 3.53 6.42 -15.81
CA HIS A 152 4.75 6.35 -15.02
C HIS A 152 4.50 5.59 -13.72
N PHE A 153 4.48 4.26 -13.81
CA PHE A 153 4.26 3.39 -12.67
C PHE A 153 5.34 3.59 -11.57
N PRO A 154 4.96 3.89 -10.31
CA PRO A 154 5.93 4.04 -9.23
C PRO A 154 6.60 2.71 -8.88
N VAL A 155 7.86 2.78 -8.45
CA VAL A 155 8.66 1.63 -8.00
C VAL A 155 9.17 1.80 -6.56
N GLY A 156 8.56 2.71 -5.78
CA GLY A 156 8.93 2.97 -4.38
C GLY A 156 10.12 3.89 -4.18
N GLY A 157 10.48 4.65 -5.22
CA GLY A 157 11.58 5.60 -5.22
C GLY A 157 12.90 4.99 -4.74
N LYS A 158 13.59 5.67 -3.82
CA LYS A 158 14.91 5.29 -3.31
C LYS A 158 14.93 3.99 -2.47
N ARG A 159 13.78 3.35 -2.20
CA ARG A 159 13.67 2.21 -1.28
C ARG A 159 12.95 0.99 -1.88
N PHE A 160 12.82 0.95 -3.22
CA PHE A 160 12.47 -0.23 -4.02
C PHE A 160 11.18 -0.99 -3.66
N ARG A 161 10.19 -0.32 -3.05
CA ARG A 161 8.82 -0.84 -2.91
C ARG A 161 7.82 0.30 -2.78
N PRO A 162 6.81 0.41 -3.68
CA PRO A 162 5.74 1.38 -3.53
C PRO A 162 4.97 1.19 -2.23
N CYS A 163 4.74 2.28 -1.51
CA CYS A 163 3.71 2.33 -0.47
C CYS A 163 2.34 2.64 -1.10
N LEU A 164 1.27 2.52 -0.31
CA LEU A 164 -0.07 2.82 -0.81
C LEU A 164 -0.20 4.28 -1.24
N GLU A 165 0.49 5.19 -0.55
CA GLU A 165 0.58 6.61 -0.89
C GLU A 165 1.20 6.84 -2.26
N ASP A 166 2.20 6.04 -2.67
CA ASP A 166 2.77 6.15 -4.02
C ASP A 166 1.77 5.72 -5.09
N VAL A 167 0.96 4.68 -4.83
CA VAL A 167 -0.09 4.23 -5.77
C VAL A 167 -1.23 5.26 -5.84
N ILE A 168 -1.63 5.83 -4.70
CA ILE A 168 -2.67 6.88 -4.66
C ILE A 168 -2.21 8.11 -5.44
N GLU A 169 -0.98 8.59 -5.18
CA GLU A 169 -0.40 9.73 -5.89
C GLU A 169 -0.31 9.48 -7.39
N PHE A 170 0.11 8.28 -7.79
CA PHE A 170 0.13 7.86 -9.19
C PHE A 170 -1.25 7.98 -9.84
N LEU A 171 -2.32 7.47 -9.21
CA LEU A 171 -3.67 7.56 -9.76
C LEU A 171 -4.12 9.01 -9.98
N ILE A 172 -3.69 9.92 -9.11
CA ILE A 172 -4.02 11.34 -9.17
C ILE A 172 -3.20 12.06 -10.25
N VAL A 173 -1.87 11.94 -10.20
CA VAL A 173 -0.93 12.62 -11.11
C VAL A 173 -1.10 12.13 -12.55
N GLU A 174 -1.39 10.85 -12.73
CA GLU A 174 -1.71 10.27 -14.04
C GLU A 174 -3.18 10.55 -14.45
N ARG A 175 -3.91 11.40 -13.72
CA ARG A 175 -5.25 11.89 -14.05
C ARG A 175 -6.32 10.80 -14.17
N LEU A 176 -6.14 9.66 -13.50
CA LEU A 176 -7.09 8.55 -13.54
C LEU A 176 -8.25 8.77 -12.56
N VAL A 177 -8.00 9.45 -11.44
CA VAL A 177 -9.01 9.72 -10.41
C VAL A 177 -9.03 11.20 -10.00
N GLU A 178 -10.16 11.62 -9.44
CA GLU A 178 -10.27 12.86 -8.70
C GLU A 178 -9.68 12.69 -7.29
N ALA A 179 -8.95 13.71 -6.84
CA ALA A 179 -8.41 13.78 -5.49
C ALA A 179 -9.28 14.67 -4.60
N ARG A 180 -9.18 14.45 -3.28
CA ARG A 180 -9.76 15.32 -2.26
C ARG A 180 -8.85 16.52 -1.97
N ASP A 181 -9.44 17.56 -1.39
CA ASP A 181 -8.70 18.73 -0.93
C ASP A 181 -7.63 18.35 0.10
N ASN A 182 -6.45 18.93 -0.03
CA ASN A 182 -5.27 18.69 0.83
C ASN A 182 -4.75 17.23 0.84
N HIS A 183 -5.08 16.43 -0.19
CA HIS A 183 -4.59 15.05 -0.30
C HIS A 183 -3.06 14.96 -0.24
N GLU A 184 -2.35 15.95 -0.77
CA GLU A 184 -0.88 16.00 -0.82
C GLU A 184 -0.28 15.89 0.58
N LYS A 185 -0.85 16.63 1.54
CA LYS A 185 -0.40 16.61 2.94
C LYS A 185 -0.68 15.27 3.61
N VAL A 186 -1.82 14.64 3.29
CA VAL A 186 -2.17 13.31 3.81
C VAL A 186 -1.18 12.26 3.27
N LEU A 187 -0.87 12.33 1.98
CA LEU A 187 0.11 11.45 1.32
C LEU A 187 1.52 11.64 1.89
N GLU A 188 1.96 12.88 2.08
CA GLU A 188 3.29 13.18 2.62
C GLU A 188 3.49 12.57 4.01
N VAL A 189 2.55 12.80 4.94
CA VAL A 189 2.63 12.27 6.31
C VAL A 189 2.67 10.74 6.32
N GLY A 190 1.80 10.08 5.56
CA GLY A 190 1.77 8.61 5.47
C GLY A 190 3.07 8.05 4.89
N ARG A 191 3.53 8.63 3.79
CA ARG A 191 4.74 8.23 3.08
C ARG A 191 6.01 8.42 3.93
N GLU A 192 6.12 9.51 4.68
CA GLU A 192 7.22 9.72 5.61
C GLU A 192 7.23 8.67 6.73
N GLY A 193 6.06 8.36 7.30
CA GLY A 193 5.89 7.29 8.28
C GLY A 193 6.34 5.94 7.74
N PHE A 194 5.89 5.57 6.53
CA PHE A 194 6.32 4.35 5.85
C PHE A 194 7.84 4.31 5.65
N ARG A 195 8.44 5.36 5.08
CA ARG A 195 9.89 5.44 4.82
C ARG A 195 10.70 5.33 6.10
N ARG A 196 10.27 5.98 7.18
CA ARG A 196 10.90 5.89 8.51
C ARG A 196 10.82 4.47 9.05
N ASN A 197 9.66 3.82 8.96
CA ASN A 197 9.49 2.44 9.42
C ASN A 197 10.35 1.45 8.62
N GLN A 198 10.44 1.61 7.30
CA GLN A 198 11.34 0.82 6.45
C GLN A 198 12.80 1.03 6.82
N LEU A 199 13.22 2.26 7.12
CA LEU A 199 14.58 2.54 7.59
C LEU A 199 14.89 1.82 8.88
N LEU A 200 14.01 1.97 9.89
CA LEU A 200 14.19 1.34 11.18
C LEU A 200 14.21 -0.19 11.06
N ALA A 201 13.38 -0.76 10.18
CA ALA A 201 13.39 -2.19 9.90
C ALA A 201 14.70 -2.65 9.26
N ALA A 202 15.23 -1.92 8.28
CA ALA A 202 16.52 -2.22 7.66
C ALA A 202 17.68 -2.13 8.67
N MET A 203 17.69 -1.07 9.49
CA MET A 203 18.70 -0.87 10.54
C MET A 203 18.70 -2.02 11.56
N ARG A 204 17.53 -2.49 11.99
CA ARG A 204 17.43 -3.63 12.93
C ARG A 204 17.96 -4.93 12.34
N ARG A 205 17.87 -5.10 11.01
CA ARG A 205 18.33 -6.30 10.30
C ARG A 205 19.83 -6.29 10.01
N ASP A 206 20.48 -5.13 10.12
CA ASP A 206 21.91 -4.97 9.91
C ASP A 206 22.52 -4.02 10.94
N PRO A 207 22.58 -4.43 12.22
CA PRO A 207 23.14 -3.60 13.28
C PRO A 207 24.62 -3.26 13.04
N GLY A 208 25.39 -4.14 12.38
CA GLY A 208 26.78 -3.88 12.04
C GLY A 208 26.96 -2.71 11.07
N ALA A 209 26.13 -2.62 10.01
CA ALA A 209 26.14 -1.46 9.14
C ALA A 209 25.73 -0.17 9.87
N VAL A 210 24.85 -0.27 10.88
CA VAL A 210 24.47 0.86 11.73
C VAL A 210 25.65 1.30 12.59
N GLU A 211 26.38 0.37 13.21
CA GLU A 211 27.58 0.67 14.00
C GLU A 211 28.63 1.41 13.15
N VAL A 212 28.97 0.89 11.97
CA VAL A 212 29.91 1.53 11.03
C VAL A 212 29.43 2.94 10.64
N PHE A 213 28.12 3.11 10.39
CA PHE A 213 27.56 4.42 10.08
C PHE A 213 27.71 5.40 11.26
N VAL A 214 27.41 4.96 12.49
CA VAL A 214 27.51 5.78 13.71
C VAL A 214 28.96 6.11 14.04
N GLU A 215 29.90 5.19 13.88
CA GLU A 215 31.33 5.46 14.08
C GLU A 215 31.85 6.54 13.13
N ARG A 216 31.39 6.52 11.87
CA ARG A 216 31.87 7.43 10.82
C ARG A 216 31.14 8.78 10.79
N TYR A 217 29.84 8.79 11.06
CA TYR A 217 28.97 9.95 10.87
C TYR A 217 28.17 10.34 12.11
N GLY A 218 28.14 9.50 13.14
CA GLY A 218 27.52 9.84 14.41
C GLY A 218 28.17 11.08 14.99
N MET A 219 27.37 12.10 15.30
CA MET A 219 27.89 13.28 15.96
C MET A 219 28.51 12.85 17.29
N ARG A 220 29.82 13.06 17.46
CA ARG A 220 30.41 13.14 18.81
C ARG A 220 29.65 14.26 19.50
N GLY A 221 28.73 13.90 20.39
CA GLY A 221 28.02 14.88 21.18
C GLY A 221 29.03 15.84 21.79
N THR A 222 28.80 17.14 21.57
CA THR A 222 29.31 18.18 22.44
C THR A 222 29.10 17.73 23.87
N ALA A 223 30.18 17.48 24.60
CA ALA A 223 30.12 17.22 26.03
C ALA A 223 29.36 18.39 26.69
N PRO A 224 28.41 18.12 27.61
CA PRO A 224 27.94 19.18 28.47
C PRO A 224 29.11 19.64 29.34
N ASN A 225 29.38 20.94 29.37
CA ASN A 225 30.18 21.58 30.42
C ASN A 225 29.47 21.46 31.76
#